data_AF-A0AAV2YX36-F1
#
_entry.id   AF-A0AAV2YX36-F1
#
_cell.length_a   1.000
_cell.length_b   1.000
_cell.length_c   1.000
_cell.angle_alpha   90.00
_cell.angle_beta   90.00
_cell.angle_gamma   90.00
#
_symmetry.space_group_name_H-M   'P 1'
#
loop_
_entity.id
_entity.type
_entity.pdbx_description
1 polymer ?
#
loop_
_entity_poly.entity_id
_entity_poly.type
_entity_poly.pdbx_seq_one_letter_code
_entity_poly.pdbx_strand_id
1 'polypeptide(L)'
;MKFTSEGVPIQWDGTDWLWYKRVMLNVFKEQELLEIVESKLKLNDCVTDEEKALFKKNGFKARRLIFTSLSPDLMHQVDEYESAPEIWMALKEIHESTSINSVKKFRHNELRSELQKCTATGEWQRQFSSG
;
A
#
# COMPACT_ATOMS: atom_id res chain seq x y z
N MET A 1 -1.38 4.22 18.78
CA MET A 1 -0.57 3.12 18.21
C MET A 1 0.69 2.93 19.04
N LYS A 2 1.16 1.69 19.21
CA LYS A 2 2.39 1.38 19.95
C LYS A 2 3.51 1.03 18.97
N PHE A 3 4.77 1.24 19.39
CA PHE A 3 5.95 0.97 18.58
C PHE A 3 6.96 0.13 19.35
N THR A 4 7.75 -0.65 18.62
CA THR A 4 8.97 -1.24 19.15
C THR A 4 10.06 -0.17 19.33
N SER A 5 11.18 -0.54 19.97
CA SER A 5 12.37 0.32 20.03
C SER A 5 12.99 0.61 18.66
N GLU A 6 12.68 -0.19 17.64
CA GLU A 6 13.12 -0.01 16.25
C GLU A 6 12.15 0.90 15.45
N GLY A 7 11.15 1.49 16.09
CA GLY A 7 10.15 2.36 15.43
C GLY A 7 9.10 1.59 14.62
N VAL A 8 9.05 0.26 14.75
CA VAL A 8 8.10 -0.59 14.03
C VAL A 8 6.73 -0.51 14.73
N PRO A 9 5.63 -0.21 14.02
CA PRO A 9 4.29 -0.26 14.59
C PRO A 9 3.97 -1.66 15.13
N ILE A 10 3.23 -1.77 16.23
CA ILE A 10 2.83 -3.06 16.81
C ILE A 10 1.36 -3.31 16.50
N GLN A 11 1.05 -4.48 15.94
CA GLN A 11 -0.33 -4.94 15.65
C GLN A 11 -1.15 -3.93 14.84
N TRP A 12 -0.55 -3.37 13.78
CA TRP A 12 -1.27 -2.52 12.85
C TRP A 12 -2.42 -3.28 12.20
N ASP A 13 -3.61 -2.69 12.25
CA ASP A 13 -4.87 -3.31 11.87
C ASP A 13 -5.34 -2.92 10.46
N GLY A 14 -4.56 -2.12 9.73
CA GLY A 14 -4.93 -1.63 8.40
C GLY A 14 -5.39 -0.17 8.39
N THR A 15 -5.59 0.43 9.56
CA THR A 15 -6.05 1.82 9.68
C THR A 15 -4.95 2.79 9.26
N ASP A 16 -5.29 3.77 8.41
CA ASP A 16 -4.37 4.81 7.92
C ASP A 16 -3.12 4.23 7.22
N TRP A 17 -3.36 3.61 6.06
CA TRP A 17 -2.30 3.06 5.20
C TRP A 17 -1.18 4.06 4.90
N LEU A 18 -1.51 5.32 4.61
CA LEU A 18 -0.50 6.31 4.22
C LEU A 18 0.48 6.58 5.37
N TRP A 19 -0.02 6.64 6.59
CA TRP A 19 0.80 6.79 7.77
C TRP A 19 1.66 5.54 8.01
N TYR A 20 1.07 4.34 7.98
CA TYR A 20 1.81 3.07 8.18
C TYR A 20 2.92 2.91 7.13
N LYS A 21 2.58 3.15 5.86
CA LYS A 21 3.52 3.11 4.75
C LYS A 21 4.71 4.04 4.99
N ARG A 22 4.47 5.29 5.42
CA ARG A 22 5.54 6.26 5.71
C ARG A 22 6.45 5.79 6.84
N VAL A 23 5.88 5.28 7.93
CA VAL A 23 6.66 4.79 9.07
C VAL A 23 7.54 3.62 8.66
N MET A 24 6.96 2.61 8.01
CA MET A 24 7.73 1.44 7.57
C MET A 24 8.81 1.80 6.54
N LEU A 25 8.54 2.73 5.62
CA LEU A 25 9.56 3.23 4.69
C LEU A 25 10.74 3.89 5.41
N ASN A 26 10.51 4.61 6.51
CA ASN A 26 11.60 5.17 7.31
C ASN A 26 12.40 4.07 8.02
N VAL A 27 11.71 3.10 8.64
CA VAL A 27 12.37 1.92 9.24
C VAL A 27 13.25 1.20 8.21
N PHE A 28 12.75 0.96 7.00
CA PHE A 28 13.55 0.30 5.96
C PHE A 28 14.73 1.15 5.49
N LYS A 29 14.61 2.48 5.46
CA LYS A 29 15.74 3.35 5.12
C LYS A 29 16.81 3.32 6.21
N GLU A 30 16.42 3.46 7.46
CA GLU A 30 17.35 3.44 8.61
C GLU A 30 18.09 2.10 8.75
N GLN A 31 17.46 1.02 8.29
CA GLN A 31 18.02 -0.34 8.36
C GLN A 31 18.69 -0.79 7.04
N GLU A 32 18.77 0.08 6.02
CA GLU A 32 19.33 -0.22 4.68
C GLU A 32 18.62 -1.38 3.96
N LEU A 33 17.30 -1.50 4.16
CA LEU A 33 16.46 -2.56 3.59
C LEU A 33 15.56 -2.08 2.44
N LEU A 34 15.46 -0.76 2.23
CA LEU A 34 14.48 -0.19 1.30
C LEU A 34 14.63 -0.70 -0.13
N GLU A 35 15.87 -0.84 -0.63
CA GLU A 35 16.10 -1.27 -2.01
C GLU A 35 15.65 -2.71 -2.25
N ILE A 36 15.78 -3.57 -1.24
CA ILE A 36 15.26 -4.93 -1.28
C ILE A 36 13.73 -4.87 -1.28
N VAL A 37 13.12 -4.18 -0.32
CA VAL A 37 11.66 -4.11 -0.15
C VAL A 37 10.93 -3.52 -1.37
N GLU A 38 11.52 -2.54 -2.05
CA GLU A 38 10.98 -1.96 -3.29
C GLU A 38 11.42 -2.73 -4.55
N SER A 39 12.02 -3.93 -4.41
CA SER A 39 12.49 -4.77 -5.51
C SER A 39 13.50 -4.09 -6.46
N LYS A 40 14.22 -3.08 -5.96
CA LYS A 40 15.26 -2.35 -6.70
C LYS A 40 16.59 -3.09 -6.72
N LEU A 41 16.88 -3.83 -5.65
CA LEU A 41 17.99 -4.78 -5.57
C LEU A 41 17.40 -6.20 -5.59
N LYS A 42 17.94 -7.06 -6.45
CA LYS A 42 17.55 -8.47 -6.59
C LYS A 42 18.75 -9.36 -6.31
N LEU A 43 18.48 -10.62 -5.98
CA LEU A 43 19.53 -11.60 -5.74
C LEU A 43 20.49 -11.75 -6.95
N ASN A 44 19.96 -11.62 -8.17
CA ASN A 44 20.77 -11.71 -9.40
C ASN A 44 21.71 -10.52 -9.62
N ASP A 45 21.51 -9.42 -8.89
CA ASP A 45 22.40 -8.25 -8.93
C ASP A 45 23.62 -8.45 -8.02
N CYS A 46 23.61 -9.47 -7.14
CA CYS A 46 24.72 -9.82 -6.26
C CYS A 46 25.71 -10.75 -7.00
N VAL A 47 26.99 -10.36 -7.02
CA VAL A 47 28.04 -11.08 -7.77
C VAL A 47 28.70 -12.14 -6.88
N THR A 48 29.06 -11.74 -5.67
CA THR A 48 29.78 -12.57 -4.70
C THR A 48 28.83 -13.39 -3.82
N ASP A 49 29.36 -14.44 -3.20
CA ASP A 49 28.57 -15.26 -2.27
C ASP A 49 28.30 -14.50 -0.96
N GLU A 50 29.21 -13.61 -0.55
CA GLU A 50 29.03 -12.70 0.57
C GLU A 50 27.86 -11.73 0.34
N GLU A 51 27.77 -11.11 -0.84
CA GLU A 51 26.67 -10.22 -1.21
C GLU A 51 25.33 -10.98 -1.22
N LYS A 52 25.31 -12.19 -1.80
CA LYS A 52 24.09 -13.04 -1.80
C LYS A 52 23.66 -13.42 -0.39
N ALA A 53 24.60 -13.76 0.49
CA ALA A 53 24.32 -14.08 1.89
C ALA A 53 23.76 -12.86 2.64
N LEU A 54 24.36 -11.68 2.43
CA LEU A 54 23.88 -10.42 3.00
C LEU A 54 22.48 -10.06 2.49
N PHE A 55 22.24 -10.20 1.18
CA PHE A 55 20.93 -9.99 0.57
C PHE A 55 19.86 -10.87 1.21
N LYS A 56 20.12 -12.18 1.36
CA LYS A 56 19.18 -13.12 2.00
C LYS A 56 18.91 -12.74 3.46
N LYS A 57 19.95 -12.40 4.22
CA LYS A 57 19.83 -11.95 5.62
C LYS A 57 18.98 -10.68 5.72
N ASN A 58 19.21 -9.71 4.85
CA ASN A 58 18.47 -8.45 4.84
C ASN A 58 17.03 -8.65 4.37
N GLY A 59 16.78 -9.51 3.38
CA GLY A 59 15.45 -9.93 2.97
C GLY A 59 14.66 -10.58 4.12
N PHE A 60 15.28 -11.49 4.88
CA PHE A 60 14.66 -12.09 6.06
C PHE A 60 14.35 -11.04 7.15
N LYS A 61 15.29 -10.11 7.40
CA LYS A 61 15.08 -9.03 8.36
C LYS A 61 13.91 -8.14 7.95
N ALA A 62 13.83 -7.74 6.68
CA ALA A 62 12.73 -6.93 6.16
C ALA A 62 11.38 -7.65 6.29
N ARG A 63 11.33 -8.94 5.91
CA ARG A 63 10.17 -9.79 6.08
C ARG A 63 9.71 -9.80 7.54
N ARG A 64 10.63 -10.06 8.48
CA ARG A 64 10.32 -10.07 9.91
C ARG A 64 9.75 -8.73 10.40
N LEU A 65 10.32 -7.60 9.98
CA LEU A 65 9.84 -6.27 10.36
C LEU A 65 8.42 -6.01 9.85
N ILE A 66 8.10 -6.44 8.63
CA ILE A 66 6.74 -6.35 8.09
C ILE A 66 5.81 -7.27 8.88
N PHE A 67 6.10 -8.57 8.98
CA PHE A 67 5.21 -9.53 9.63
C PHE A 67 4.89 -9.17 11.08
N THR A 68 5.91 -8.77 11.85
CA THR A 68 5.73 -8.44 13.27
C THR A 68 5.01 -7.12 13.51
N SER A 69 4.87 -6.28 12.48
CA SER A 69 4.11 -5.04 12.59
C SER A 69 2.62 -5.22 12.37
N LEU A 70 2.20 -6.29 11.69
CA LEU A 70 0.82 -6.55 11.31
C LEU A 70 0.00 -7.12 12.48
N SER A 71 -1.30 -6.87 12.47
CA SER A 71 -2.27 -7.64 13.24
C SER A 71 -2.36 -9.08 12.67
N PRO A 72 -2.85 -10.05 13.47
CA PRO A 72 -3.02 -11.43 12.99
C PRO A 72 -3.89 -11.54 11.73
N ASP A 73 -4.93 -10.71 11.62
CA ASP A 73 -5.86 -10.74 10.48
C ASP A 73 -5.18 -10.30 9.17
N LEU A 74 -4.37 -9.23 9.24
CA LEU A 74 -3.60 -8.78 8.07
C LEU A 74 -2.45 -9.73 7.75
N MET A 75 -1.83 -10.32 8.77
CA MET A 75 -0.80 -11.33 8.60
C MET A 75 -1.31 -12.50 7.76
N HIS A 76 -2.49 -13.05 8.10
CA HIS A 76 -3.08 -14.14 7.34
C HIS A 76 -3.40 -13.79 5.88
N GLN A 77 -3.67 -12.51 5.58
CA GLN A 77 -3.93 -12.07 4.19
C GLN A 77 -2.68 -12.08 3.32
N VAL A 78 -1.48 -12.04 3.92
CA VAL A 78 -0.20 -11.97 3.18
C VAL A 78 0.72 -13.14 3.49
N ASP A 79 0.26 -14.15 4.22
CA ASP A 79 1.06 -15.30 4.65
C ASP A 79 1.44 -16.23 3.49
N GLU A 80 0.72 -16.16 2.37
CA GLU A 80 1.07 -16.88 1.14
C GLU A 80 2.37 -16.38 0.49
N TYR A 81 2.84 -15.17 0.85
CA TYR A 81 4.04 -14.57 0.28
C TYR A 81 5.27 -14.85 1.16
N GLU A 82 6.33 -15.36 0.53
CA GLU A 82 7.55 -15.72 1.23
C GLU A 82 8.54 -14.54 1.32
N SER A 83 8.61 -13.68 0.31
CA SER A 83 9.62 -12.62 0.26
C SER A 83 9.08 -11.26 0.76
N ALA A 84 9.95 -10.49 1.41
CA ALA A 84 9.63 -9.13 1.87
C ALA A 84 9.04 -8.22 0.77
N PRO A 85 9.54 -8.23 -0.48
CA PRO A 85 9.01 -7.37 -1.53
C PRO A 85 7.63 -7.80 -2.01
N GLU A 86 7.35 -9.10 -2.07
CA GLU A 86 6.02 -9.64 -2.41
C GLU A 86 4.99 -9.23 -1.36
N ILE A 87 5.30 -9.40 -0.07
CA ILE A 87 4.41 -8.99 1.03
C ILE A 87 4.15 -7.48 0.97
N TRP A 88 5.21 -6.69 0.77
CA TRP A 88 5.09 -5.24 0.68
C TRP A 88 4.25 -4.79 -0.52
N MET A 89 4.37 -5.49 -1.65
CA MET A 89 3.56 -5.27 -2.84
C MET A 89 2.10 -5.66 -2.60
N ALA A 90 1.83 -6.81 -1.99
CA ALA A 90 0.48 -7.23 -1.63
C ALA A 90 -0.20 -6.21 -0.70
N LEU A 91 0.50 -5.70 0.32
CA LEU A 91 -0.01 -4.63 1.19
C LEU A 91 -0.32 -3.35 0.41
N LYS A 92 0.56 -2.92 -0.50
CA LYS A 92 0.29 -1.79 -1.42
C LYS A 92 -0.98 -2.05 -2.23
N GLU A 93 -1.12 -3.23 -2.82
CA GLU A 93 -2.28 -3.57 -3.64
C GLU A 93 -3.59 -3.58 -2.85
N ILE A 94 -3.63 -4.21 -1.68
CA ILE A 94 -4.81 -4.26 -0.80
C ILE A 94 -5.30 -2.84 -0.47
N HIS A 95 -4.41 -1.95 -0.07
CA HIS A 95 -4.80 -0.63 0.43
C HIS A 95 -4.92 0.45 -0.65
N GLU A 96 -4.09 0.40 -1.69
CA GLU A 96 -4.10 1.40 -2.77
C GLU A 96 -5.17 1.07 -3.82
N SER A 97 -5.43 -0.21 -4.13
CA SER A 97 -6.55 -0.58 -5.00
C SER A 97 -7.90 -0.24 -4.37
N THR A 98 -8.01 -0.44 -3.06
CA THR A 98 -9.20 -0.05 -2.29
C THR A 98 -9.41 1.47 -2.30
N SER A 99 -8.33 2.24 -2.13
CA SER A 99 -8.37 3.70 -2.23
C SER A 99 -8.83 4.16 -3.62
N ILE A 100 -8.24 3.64 -4.70
CA ILE A 100 -8.61 4.00 -6.07
C ILE A 100 -10.08 3.66 -6.36
N ASN A 101 -10.55 2.50 -5.92
CA ASN A 101 -11.94 2.08 -6.12
C ASN A 101 -12.93 2.95 -5.32
N SER A 102 -12.56 3.34 -4.09
CA SER A 102 -13.39 4.22 -3.27
C SER A 102 -13.53 5.63 -3.89
N VAL A 103 -12.44 6.20 -4.42
CA VAL A 103 -12.43 7.48 -5.12
C VAL A 103 -13.27 7.42 -6.39
N LYS A 104 -13.11 6.37 -7.20
CA LYS A 104 -13.92 6.15 -8.41
C LYS A 104 -15.40 6.03 -8.08
N LYS A 105 -15.76 5.29 -7.03
CA LYS A 105 -17.15 5.11 -6.58
C LYS A 105 -17.76 6.42 -6.10
N PHE A 106 -17.01 7.21 -5.32
CA PHE A 106 -17.44 8.53 -4.88
C PHE A 106 -17.70 9.45 -6.09
N ARG A 107 -16.75 9.56 -7.01
CA ARG A 107 -16.88 10.40 -8.21
C ARG A 107 -18.04 9.98 -9.10
N HIS A 108 -18.25 8.67 -9.27
CA HIS A 108 -19.38 8.16 -10.03
C HIS A 108 -20.74 8.52 -9.36
N ASN A 109 -20.83 8.44 -8.03
CA ASN A 109 -22.05 8.83 -7.31
C ASN A 109 -22.29 10.35 -7.38
N GLU A 110 -21.24 11.15 -7.31
CA GLU A 110 -21.30 12.60 -7.48
C GLU A 110 -21.83 12.95 -8.88
N LEU A 111 -21.22 12.40 -9.94
CA LEU A 111 -21.67 12.58 -11.33
C LEU A 111 -23.12 12.11 -11.54
N ARG A 112 -23.52 11.00 -10.92
CA ARG A 112 -24.91 10.52 -10.96
C ARG A 112 -25.86 11.51 -10.29
N SER A 113 -25.48 12.08 -9.15
CA SER A 113 -26.27 13.09 -8.45
C SER A 113 -26.40 14.37 -9.29
N GLU A 114 -25.33 14.81 -9.92
CA GLU A 114 -25.33 15.95 -10.85
C GLU A 114 -26.25 15.69 -12.05
N LEU A 115 -26.14 14.53 -12.71
CA LEU A 115 -27.01 14.15 -13.82
C LEU A 115 -28.48 14.13 -13.41
N GLN A 116 -28.80 13.54 -12.25
CA GLN A 116 -30.17 13.51 -11.74
C GLN A 116 -30.72 14.92 -11.49
N LYS A 117 -29.89 15.83 -10.95
CA LYS A 117 -30.27 17.25 -10.77
C LYS A 117 -30.54 17.92 -12.13
N CYS A 118 -29.65 17.78 -13.11
CA CYS A 118 -29.83 18.35 -14.46
C CYS A 118 -31.08 17.79 -15.18
N THR A 119 -31.40 16.52 -14.97
CA THR A 119 -32.63 15.93 -15.53
C THR A 119 -33.89 16.40 -14.80
N ALA A 120 -33.79 16.68 -13.50
CA ALA A 120 -34.91 17.16 -12.69
C ALA A 120 -35.18 18.67 -12.85
N THR A 121 -34.17 19.47 -13.20
CA THR A 121 -34.31 20.92 -13.44
C THR A 121 -34.82 21.27 -14.85
N GLY A 122 -34.96 20.28 -15.75
CA GLY A 122 -35.45 20.49 -17.12
C GLY A 122 -34.56 21.39 -17.99
N GLU A 123 -33.30 21.59 -17.61
CA GLU A 123 -32.40 22.58 -18.24
C GLU A 123 -32.01 22.21 -19.67
N TRP A 124 -32.16 20.96 -20.07
CA TRP A 124 -32.02 20.51 -21.47
C TRP A 124 -33.02 21.18 -22.42
N GLN A 125 -34.17 21.68 -21.94
CA GLN A 125 -35.13 22.39 -22.78
C GLN A 125 -34.81 23.89 -22.95
N ARG A 126 -33.96 24.50 -22.12
CA ARG A 126 -33.64 25.93 -22.26
C ARG A 126 -32.52 26.23 -23.26
N GLN A 127 -31.65 25.26 -23.57
CA GLN A 127 -30.55 25.47 -24.53
C GLN A 127 -30.94 25.30 -26.00
N PHE A 128 -32.12 24.73 -26.32
CA PHE A 128 -32.57 24.50 -27.70
C PHE A 128 -33.85 25.26 -28.07
N SER A 129 -34.27 26.26 -27.29
CA SER A 129 -35.49 27.06 -27.55
C SER A 129 -35.23 28.57 -27.66
N SER A 130 -33.99 28.98 -27.94
CA SER A 130 -33.70 30.38 -28.26
C SER A 130 -32.58 30.46 -29.30
N GLY A 131 -32.97 30.60 -30.57
CA GLY A 131 -32.08 30.91 -31.69
C GLY A 131 -32.35 30.08 -32.93
#